data_AF-A0A843EI47-F1
#
_entry.id   AF-A0A843EI47-F1
#
_cell.length_a   1.000
_cell.length_b   1.000
_cell.length_c   1.000
_cell.angle_alpha   90.00
_cell.angle_beta   90.00
_cell.angle_gamma   90.00
#
_symmetry.space_group_name_H-M   'P 1'
#
loop_
_entity.id
_entity.type
_entity.pdbx_description
1 polymer ?
#
loop_
_entity_poly.entity_id
_entity_poly.type
_entity_poly.pdbx_seq_one_letter_code
_entity_poly.pdbx_strand_id
1 'polypeptide(L)'
;MAEKTYRIPTVLSADELMDKAFHRASKITISGANALDSVKKTTLAKVSAVGDIIKDTLNGYVDKFPRLEKEEDFLPELVDLVIGLDPYKKSLGTVKWAANRTDKLTNESLRNIRRSKDPEIIKGVR
;
A
#
# COMPACT_ATOMS: atom_id res chain seq x y z
N MET A 1 -27.10 -20.89 12.33
CA MET A 1 -26.33 -20.24 11.25
C MET A 1 -25.48 -19.18 11.92
N ALA A 2 -24.15 -19.25 11.83
CA ALA A 2 -23.29 -18.28 12.48
C ALA A 2 -23.40 -16.93 11.76
N GLU A 3 -23.78 -15.88 12.49
CA GLU A 3 -23.86 -14.53 11.96
C GLU A 3 -22.45 -14.05 11.59
N LYS A 4 -22.17 -13.96 10.28
CA LYS A 4 -20.87 -13.54 9.78
C LYS A 4 -20.79 -12.02 9.83
N THR A 5 -20.25 -11.48 10.92
CA THR A 5 -20.08 -10.02 11.07
C THR A 5 -18.95 -9.51 10.19
N TYR A 6 -19.29 -8.81 9.10
CA TYR A 6 -18.30 -8.16 8.24
C TYR A 6 -17.87 -6.82 8.84
N ARG A 7 -16.65 -6.76 9.38
CA ARG A 7 -16.09 -5.52 9.91
C ARG A 7 -15.29 -4.79 8.83
N ILE A 8 -16.00 -4.02 8.01
CA ILE A 8 -15.38 -3.20 6.96
C ILE A 8 -14.55 -2.08 7.61
N PRO A 9 -13.26 -1.94 7.27
CA PRO A 9 -12.43 -0.87 7.79
C PRO A 9 -12.81 0.46 7.13
N THR A 10 -12.54 1.57 7.80
CA THR A 10 -12.51 2.88 7.15
C THR A 10 -11.43 2.88 6.07
N VAL A 11 -11.84 3.17 4.83
CA VAL A 11 -10.94 3.29 3.69
C VAL A 11 -10.44 4.72 3.63
N LEU A 12 -9.11 4.90 3.63
CA LEU A 12 -8.49 6.20 3.49
C LEU A 12 -8.58 6.68 2.04
N SER A 13 -8.72 7.98 1.86
CA SER A 13 -8.48 8.61 0.56
C SER A 13 -7.02 8.44 0.12
N ALA A 14 -6.75 8.71 -1.16
CA ALA A 14 -5.41 8.63 -1.69
C ALA A 14 -4.44 9.58 -0.95
N ASP A 15 -4.88 10.80 -0.67
CA ASP A 15 -4.10 11.82 0.02
C ASP A 15 -3.83 11.43 1.47
N GLU A 16 -4.84 10.97 2.21
CA GLU A 16 -4.67 10.51 3.60
C GLU A 16 -3.74 9.29 3.70
N LEU A 17 -3.81 8.37 2.74
CA LEU A 17 -2.89 7.22 2.69
C LEU A 17 -1.46 7.68 2.45
N MET A 18 -1.28 8.64 1.54
CA MET A 18 0.02 9.20 1.20
C MET A 18 0.62 9.96 2.39
N ASP A 19 -0.16 10.82 3.03
CA ASP A 19 0.23 11.57 4.22
C ASP A 19 0.61 10.63 5.36
N LYS A 20 -0.18 9.58 5.60
CA LYS A 20 0.14 8.56 6.61
C LYS A 20 1.48 7.88 6.32
N ALA A 21 1.75 7.53 5.06
CA ALA A 21 2.98 6.85 4.66
C ALA A 21 4.19 7.77 4.81
N PHE A 22 4.13 8.99 4.26
CA PHE A 22 5.22 9.96 4.34
C PHE A 22 5.45 10.46 5.77
N HIS A 23 4.39 10.71 6.54
CA HIS A 23 4.52 11.13 7.93
C HIS A 23 5.27 10.07 8.76
N ARG A 24 4.96 8.78 8.59
CA ARG A 24 5.68 7.70 9.27
C ARG A 24 7.12 7.58 8.79
N ALA A 25 7.35 7.63 7.48
CA ALA A 25 8.69 7.55 6.92
C ALA A 25 9.57 8.75 7.30
N SER A 26 9.00 9.95 7.43
CA SER A 26 9.75 11.17 7.76
C SER A 26 10.55 11.07 9.06
N LYS A 27 10.03 10.30 10.03
CA LYS A 27 10.62 10.07 11.36
C LYS A 27 11.81 9.10 11.34
N ILE A 28 11.99 8.35 10.26
CA ILE A 28 13.05 7.36 10.15
C ILE A 28 14.38 8.08 9.91
N THR A 29 15.35 7.83 10.78
CA THR A 29 16.73 8.30 10.64
C THR A 29 17.67 7.16 11.01
N ILE A 30 18.61 6.83 10.13
CA ILE A 30 19.57 5.75 10.34
C ILE A 30 20.99 6.32 10.33
N SER A 31 21.73 6.10 11.41
CA SER A 31 23.14 6.45 11.47
C SER A 31 23.98 5.48 10.63
N GLY A 32 24.92 6.04 9.87
CA GLY A 32 25.86 5.30 9.03
C GLY A 32 27.31 5.52 9.45
N ALA A 33 28.24 4.85 8.80
CA ALA A 33 29.67 5.00 9.09
C ALA A 33 30.20 6.40 8.73
N ASN A 34 29.58 7.07 7.76
CA ASN A 34 29.85 8.44 7.37
C ASN A 34 28.53 9.16 6.99
N ALA A 35 28.59 10.48 6.77
CA ALA A 35 27.41 11.28 6.45
C ALA A 35 26.68 10.79 5.18
N LEU A 36 27.42 10.34 4.15
CA LEU A 36 26.85 9.82 2.92
C LEU A 36 26.13 8.47 3.12
N ASP A 37 26.72 7.57 3.89
CA ASP A 37 26.15 6.28 4.25
C ASP A 37 24.90 6.45 5.12
N SER A 38 24.92 7.40 6.05
CA SER A 38 23.73 7.75 6.85
C SER A 38 22.58 8.25 5.97
N VAL A 39 22.86 9.16 5.03
CA VAL A 39 21.86 9.63 4.05
C VAL A 39 21.34 8.47 3.21
N LYS A 40 22.22 7.64 2.65
CA LYS A 40 21.83 6.50 1.80
C LYS A 40 20.97 5.48 2.55
N LYS A 41 21.38 5.07 3.76
CA LYS A 41 20.62 4.15 4.60
C LYS A 41 19.28 4.72 5.00
N THR A 42 19.24 6.00 5.37
CA THR A 42 18.00 6.69 5.72
C THR A 42 17.05 6.74 4.52
N THR A 43 17.50 7.13 3.33
CA THR A 43 16.67 7.16 2.12
C THR A 43 16.14 5.76 1.77
N LEU A 44 16.98 4.73 1.83
CA LEU A 44 16.54 3.34 1.60
C LEU A 44 15.46 2.90 2.58
N ALA A 45 15.64 3.20 3.87
CA ALA A 45 14.66 2.85 4.90
C ALA A 45 13.34 3.62 4.74
N LYS A 46 13.41 4.91 4.37
CA LYS A 46 12.23 5.73 4.08
C LYS A 46 11.42 5.17 2.91
N VAL A 47 12.07 4.88 1.78
CA VAL A 47 11.41 4.33 0.59
C VAL A 47 10.79 2.97 0.88
N SER A 48 11.50 2.09 1.60
CA SER A 48 10.94 0.80 2.01
C SER A 48 9.69 0.99 2.87
N ALA A 49 9.77 1.83 3.91
CA ALA A 49 8.66 2.06 4.82
C ALA A 49 7.42 2.63 4.12
N VAL A 50 7.59 3.57 3.19
CA VAL A 50 6.46 4.10 2.39
C VAL A 50 5.81 2.98 1.58
N GLY A 51 6.62 2.19 0.86
CA GLY A 51 6.14 1.07 0.05
C GLY A 51 5.36 0.05 0.87
N ASP A 52 5.91 -0.35 2.02
CA ASP A 52 5.31 -1.33 2.93
C ASP A 52 3.98 -0.82 3.50
N ILE A 53 3.94 0.44 3.99
CA ILE A 53 2.72 1.02 4.56
C ILE A 53 1.58 1.07 3.53
N ILE A 54 1.86 1.51 2.31
CA ILE A 54 0.86 1.60 1.25
C ILE A 54 0.39 0.20 0.86
N LYS A 55 1.32 -0.71 0.58
CA LYS A 55 1.03 -2.09 0.20
C LYS A 55 0.17 -2.81 1.25
N ASP A 56 0.56 -2.74 2.51
CA ASP A 56 -0.14 -3.42 3.60
C ASP A 56 -1.52 -2.83 3.84
N THR A 57 -1.65 -1.50 3.74
CA THR A 57 -2.95 -0.83 3.89
C THR A 57 -3.90 -1.26 2.76
N LEU A 58 -3.45 -1.26 1.50
CA LEU A 58 -4.27 -1.65 0.36
C LEU A 58 -4.64 -3.14 0.37
N ASN A 59 -3.69 -4.03 0.69
CA ASN A 59 -3.98 -5.46 0.85
C ASN A 59 -4.97 -5.69 1.99
N GLY A 60 -4.79 -4.98 3.12
CA GLY A 60 -5.71 -5.05 4.26
C GLY A 60 -7.13 -4.61 3.93
N TYR A 61 -7.33 -3.74 2.93
CA TYR A 61 -8.67 -3.46 2.41
C TYR A 61 -9.23 -4.65 1.65
N VAL A 62 -8.49 -5.20 0.69
CA VAL A 62 -8.93 -6.35 -0.12
C VAL A 62 -9.29 -7.56 0.75
N ASP A 63 -8.52 -7.82 1.81
CA ASP A 63 -8.69 -9.00 2.66
C ASP A 63 -9.90 -8.91 3.61
N LYS A 64 -10.29 -7.69 4.01
CA LYS A 64 -11.41 -7.47 4.93
C LYS A 64 -12.76 -7.40 4.22
N PHE A 65 -12.77 -7.10 2.92
CA PHE A 65 -13.99 -7.06 2.14
C PHE A 65 -14.48 -8.49 1.81
N PRO A 66 -15.79 -8.75 1.86
CA PRO A 66 -16.35 -10.07 1.60
C PRO A 66 -16.04 -10.54 0.18
N ARG A 67 -15.57 -11.78 0.05
CA ARG A 67 -15.58 -12.48 -1.24
C ARG A 67 -17.00 -12.96 -1.49
N LEU A 68 -17.60 -12.46 -2.56
CA LEU A 68 -18.95 -12.82 -2.98
C LEU A 68 -18.82 -13.93 -4.03
N GLU A 69 -18.90 -15.16 -3.56
CA GLU A 69 -18.99 -16.35 -4.42
C GLU A 69 -20.46 -16.66 -4.71
N LYS A 70 -20.71 -17.28 -5.87
CA LYS A 70 -22.05 -17.39 -6.45
C LYS A 70 -22.87 -18.58 -5.93
N GLU A 71 -22.30 -19.43 -5.07
CA GLU A 71 -22.82 -20.79 -4.95
C GLU A 71 -24.22 -20.88 -4.38
N GLU A 72 -24.59 -20.25 -3.26
CA GLU A 72 -26.00 -20.06 -2.82
C GLU A 72 -26.09 -19.06 -1.65
N ASP A 73 -26.08 -17.75 -1.91
CA ASP A 73 -26.30 -16.77 -0.81
C ASP A 73 -27.08 -15.54 -1.31
N PHE A 74 -28.10 -15.16 -0.54
CA PHE A 74 -28.87 -13.92 -0.66
C PHE A 74 -27.98 -12.65 -0.68
N LEU A 75 -26.79 -12.72 -0.07
CA LEU A 75 -25.88 -11.59 0.06
C LEU A 75 -25.28 -11.13 -1.29
N PRO A 76 -24.68 -12.00 -2.13
CA PRO A 76 -24.31 -11.67 -3.51
C PRO A 76 -25.44 -11.00 -4.32
N GLU A 77 -26.68 -11.48 -4.21
CA GLU A 77 -27.83 -10.93 -4.93
C GLU A 77 -28.21 -9.55 -4.41
N LEU A 78 -28.24 -9.37 -3.08
CA LEU A 78 -28.47 -8.08 -2.46
C LEU A 78 -27.37 -7.07 -2.83
N VAL A 79 -26.12 -7.51 -2.85
CA VAL A 79 -25.00 -6.67 -3.27
C VAL A 79 -25.11 -6.29 -4.74
N ASP A 80 -25.50 -7.23 -5.61
CA ASP A 80 -25.73 -6.94 -7.03
C ASP A 80 -26.81 -5.88 -7.21
N LEU A 81 -27.91 -5.99 -6.45
CA LEU A 81 -29.02 -5.04 -6.50
C LEU A 81 -28.62 -3.63 -6.02
N VAL A 82 -27.82 -3.51 -4.96
CA VAL A 82 -27.51 -2.21 -4.32
C VAL A 82 -26.31 -1.51 -4.97
N ILE A 83 -25.25 -2.24 -5.29
CA ILE A 83 -23.97 -1.65 -5.79
C ILE A 83 -23.43 -2.32 -7.06
N GLY A 84 -23.97 -3.46 -7.47
CA GLY A 84 -23.49 -4.26 -8.60
C GLY A 84 -22.27 -5.12 -8.24
N LEU A 85 -22.32 -6.40 -8.60
CA LEU A 85 -21.22 -7.34 -8.36
C LEU A 85 -19.97 -7.03 -9.21
N ASP A 86 -20.16 -6.59 -10.45
CA ASP A 86 -19.06 -6.29 -11.36
C ASP A 86 -18.27 -5.04 -10.95
N PRO A 87 -18.91 -3.88 -10.67
CA PRO A 87 -18.22 -2.71 -10.12
C PRO A 87 -17.49 -3.02 -8.81
N TYR A 88 -18.11 -3.82 -7.93
CA TYR A 88 -17.52 -4.26 -6.67
C TYR A 88 -16.21 -5.04 -6.88
N LYS A 89 -16.25 -6.10 -7.71
CA LYS A 89 -15.07 -6.92 -8.02
C LYS A 89 -14.00 -6.11 -8.74
N LYS A 90 -14.37 -5.25 -9.67
CA LYS A 90 -13.45 -4.37 -10.41
C LYS A 90 -12.73 -3.40 -9.47
N SER A 91 -13.44 -2.82 -8.50
CA SER A 91 -12.86 -1.89 -7.53
C SER A 91 -11.84 -2.59 -6.64
N LEU A 92 -12.18 -3.76 -6.07
CA LEU A 92 -11.24 -4.55 -5.27
C LEU A 92 -10.04 -5.05 -6.08
N GLY A 93 -10.26 -5.46 -7.34
CA GLY A 93 -9.20 -5.83 -8.26
C GLY A 93 -8.24 -4.68 -8.54
N THR A 94 -8.76 -3.46 -8.68
CA THR A 94 -7.96 -2.24 -8.88
C THR A 94 -7.12 -1.90 -7.65
N VAL A 95 -7.70 -2.04 -6.44
CA VAL A 95 -6.95 -1.87 -5.19
C VAL A 95 -5.82 -2.89 -5.07
N LYS A 96 -6.08 -4.16 -5.40
CA LYS A 96 -5.06 -5.21 -5.40
C LYS A 96 -3.96 -4.92 -6.44
N TRP A 97 -4.35 -4.45 -7.63
CA TRP A 97 -3.41 -4.03 -8.66
C TRP A 97 -2.52 -2.89 -8.19
N ALA A 98 -3.08 -1.88 -7.52
CA ALA A 98 -2.33 -0.75 -6.98
C ALA A 98 -1.30 -1.21 -5.93
N ALA A 99 -1.69 -2.11 -5.02
CA ALA A 99 -0.75 -2.69 -4.03
C ALA A 99 0.44 -3.37 -4.72
N ASN A 100 0.19 -4.17 -5.75
CA ASN A 100 1.24 -4.84 -6.53
C ASN A 100 2.11 -3.84 -7.32
N ARG A 101 1.51 -2.76 -7.82
CA ARG A 101 2.23 -1.72 -8.56
C ARG A 101 3.18 -0.94 -7.64
N THR A 102 2.74 -0.62 -6.42
CA THR A 102 3.56 0.02 -5.39
C THR A 102 4.75 -0.85 -5.01
N ASP A 103 4.56 -2.15 -4.83
CA ASP A 103 5.65 -3.09 -4.52
C ASP A 103 6.72 -3.10 -5.62
N LYS A 104 6.30 -3.16 -6.89
CA LYS A 104 7.21 -3.07 -8.05
C LYS A 104 7.99 -1.76 -8.07
N LEU A 105 7.31 -0.62 -7.89
CA LEU A 105 7.93 0.70 -7.90
C LEU A 105 8.93 0.88 -6.74
N THR A 106 8.58 0.35 -5.57
CA THR A 106 9.45 0.38 -4.38
C THR A 106 10.73 -0.42 -4.65
N ASN A 107 10.61 -1.64 -5.16
CA ASN A 107 11.75 -2.49 -5.49
C ASN A 107 12.67 -1.87 -6.56
N GLU A 108 12.08 -1.25 -7.59
CA GLU A 108 12.84 -0.53 -8.61
C GLU A 108 13.59 0.68 -8.02
N SER A 109 12.91 1.47 -7.20
CA SER A 109 13.48 2.64 -6.54
C SER A 109 14.64 2.25 -5.60
N LEU A 110 14.45 1.21 -4.78
CA LEU A 110 15.49 0.68 -3.91
C LEU A 110 16.70 0.18 -4.71
N ARG A 111 16.48 -0.49 -5.85
CA ARG A 111 17.57 -0.94 -6.73
C ARG A 111 18.36 0.25 -7.29
N ASN A 112 17.67 1.30 -7.70
CA ASN A 112 18.29 2.50 -8.27
C ASN A 112 19.11 3.26 -7.20
N ILE A 113 18.56 3.43 -5.99
CA ILE A 113 19.28 4.07 -4.87
C ILE A 113 20.51 3.26 -4.47
N ARG A 114 20.42 1.92 -4.44
CA ARG A 114 21.57 1.04 -4.12
C ARG A 114 22.70 1.21 -5.13
N ARG A 115 22.37 1.31 -6.42
CA ARG A 115 23.35 1.47 -7.52
C ARG A 115 23.93 2.88 -7.62
N SER A 116 23.20 3.90 -7.16
CA SER A 116 23.69 5.27 -7.18
C SER A 116 24.88 5.47 -6.23
N LYS A 117 25.88 6.20 -6.74
CA LYS A 117 27.06 6.69 -6.00
C LYS A 117 27.02 8.20 -5.76
N ASP A 118 26.05 8.89 -6.36
CA ASP A 118 25.95 10.35 -6.30
C ASP A 118 25.05 10.78 -5.12
N PRO A 119 25.58 11.57 -4.15
CA PRO A 119 24.82 12.10 -3.04
C PRO A 119 23.61 12.96 -3.44
N GLU A 120 23.70 13.71 -4.54
CA GLU A 120 22.61 14.58 -5.02
C GLU A 120 21.43 13.73 -5.51
N ILE A 121 21.71 12.65 -6.25
CA ILE A 121 20.68 11.69 -6.71
C ILE A 121 20.03 10.97 -5.52
N ILE A 122 20.77 10.75 -4.43
CA ILE A 122 20.25 10.11 -3.20
C ILE A 122 19.42 11.10 -2.36
N LYS A 123 19.73 12.40 -2.39
CA LYS A 123 19.00 13.47 -1.69
C LYS A 123 17.82 14.03 -2.47
N GLY A 124 17.83 13.94 -3.80
CA GLY A 124 16.80 14.48 -4.71
C GLY A 124 15.45 13.77 -4.65
N VAL A 125 15.31 12.70 -3.86
CA VAL A 125 14.03 12.02 -3.58
C VAL A 125 13.29 12.74 -2.42
N ARG A 126 13.31 14.08 -2.42
CA ARG A 126 12.67 14.91 -1.40
C ARG A 126 11.22 15.20 -1.76
#